data_AF-V6MHS9-F1
#
_entry.id   AF-V6MHS9-F1
#
_cell.length_a   1.000
_cell.length_b   1.000
_cell.length_c   1.000
_cell.angle_alpha   90.00
_cell.angle_beta   90.00
_cell.angle_gamma   90.00
#
_symmetry.space_group_name_H-M   'P 1'
#
loop_
_entity.id
_entity.type
_entity.pdbx_description
1 polymer ?
#
loop_
_entity_poly.entity_id
_entity_poly.type
_entity_poly.pdbx_seq_one_letter_code
_entity_poly.pdbx_strand_id
1 'polypeptide(L)'
;MLYLKGGREERRLEEKSMYSPVTLLAQTDSYAFEELMNTHLSGVYRLCCWLVKDPVAAEDLTQEVFLQAYRHLGSFRGESQLGTWLYRIAVNESKRYLRSWSVRKLLYFSPSHTTFETASGPALSDEENGSALKQLERLVHSLPFRHKQIIVLYYYEELSAERIAEILDMKVGAVYTRLHRAREALKKKALEEGTEWIWTND
;
A
#
# COMPACT_ATOMS: atom_id res chain seq x y z
N MET A 1 15.87 -28.85 -1.96
CA MET A 1 16.24 -28.17 -3.22
C MET A 1 15.31 -28.66 -4.32
N LEU A 2 14.14 -28.04 -4.50
CA LEU A 2 13.20 -28.35 -5.59
C LEU A 2 12.43 -27.08 -6.02
N TYR A 3 12.81 -26.61 -7.21
CA TYR A 3 12.13 -25.83 -8.25
C TYR A 3 10.90 -24.95 -7.91
N LEU A 4 11.08 -23.62 -8.06
CA LEU A 4 10.04 -22.65 -8.43
C LEU A 4 10.22 -22.27 -9.91
N LYS A 5 9.48 -22.93 -10.81
CA LYS A 5 9.23 -22.47 -12.18
C LYS A 5 7.77 -22.75 -12.52
N GLY A 6 7.03 -21.71 -12.86
CA GLY A 6 5.66 -21.81 -13.37
C GLY A 6 4.75 -20.76 -12.77
N GLY A 7 4.28 -19.80 -13.59
CA GLY A 7 3.28 -18.83 -13.16
C GLY A 7 3.41 -17.42 -13.77
N ARG A 8 4.35 -17.19 -14.69
CA ARG A 8 4.55 -15.87 -15.32
C ARG A 8 3.97 -15.75 -16.74
N GLU A 9 3.53 -16.84 -17.37
CA GLU A 9 3.15 -16.82 -18.80
C GLU A 9 1.63 -16.71 -19.07
N GLU A 10 0.76 -17.03 -18.12
CA GLU A 10 -0.66 -17.30 -18.44
C GLU A 10 -1.62 -16.12 -18.22
N ARG A 11 -1.14 -14.98 -17.68
CA ARG A 11 -1.97 -13.78 -17.45
C ARG A 11 -1.99 -12.77 -18.62
N ARG A 12 -1.47 -13.13 -19.80
CA ARG A 12 -1.23 -12.20 -20.92
C ARG A 12 -2.39 -12.01 -21.90
N LEU A 13 -3.55 -12.66 -21.73
CA LEU A 13 -4.55 -12.74 -22.83
C LEU A 13 -5.91 -12.07 -22.61
N GLU A 14 -6.18 -11.40 -21.49
CA GLU A 14 -7.47 -10.69 -21.29
C GLU A 14 -7.38 -9.16 -21.35
N GLU A 15 -6.20 -8.58 -21.51
CA GLU A 15 -5.97 -7.13 -21.52
C GLU A 15 -6.16 -6.51 -22.92
N LYS A 16 -7.29 -6.81 -23.57
CA LYS A 16 -7.54 -6.36 -24.95
C LYS A 16 -8.99 -5.97 -25.18
N SER A 17 -9.45 -4.88 -24.53
CA SER A 17 -10.48 -3.98 -25.08
C SER A 17 -10.92 -2.93 -24.05
N MET A 18 -10.17 -1.84 -23.87
CA MET A 18 -10.76 -0.59 -23.36
C MET A 18 -9.91 0.67 -23.61
N TYR A 19 -9.58 1.00 -24.86
CA TYR A 19 -9.13 2.37 -25.18
C TYR A 19 -9.80 2.91 -26.45
N SER A 20 -10.45 4.07 -26.33
CA SER A 20 -11.17 4.77 -27.40
C SER A 20 -10.20 5.61 -28.27
N PRO A 21 -10.45 5.78 -29.59
CA PRO A 21 -9.51 6.35 -30.58
C PRO A 21 -9.01 7.80 -30.39
N VAL A 22 -9.39 8.49 -29.32
CA VAL A 22 -9.00 9.89 -29.06
C VAL A 22 -7.53 10.01 -28.59
N THR A 23 -6.92 8.90 -28.15
CA THR A 23 -5.55 8.82 -27.60
C THR A 23 -4.44 9.04 -28.63
N LEU A 24 -4.73 8.98 -29.94
CA LEU A 24 -3.67 8.91 -30.97
C LEU A 24 -2.99 10.26 -31.30
N LEU A 25 -3.25 11.38 -30.60
CA LEU A 25 -2.67 12.69 -30.97
C LEU A 25 -1.84 13.40 -29.87
N ALA A 26 -1.64 12.78 -28.69
CA ALA A 26 -0.82 13.30 -27.58
C ALA A 26 0.42 12.42 -27.27
N GLN A 27 1.05 11.88 -28.32
CA GLN A 27 1.70 10.56 -28.27
C GLN A 27 3.00 10.43 -27.45
N THR A 28 3.79 11.48 -27.20
CA THR A 28 5.08 11.30 -26.50
C THR A 28 4.94 11.30 -24.98
N ASP A 29 4.19 12.27 -24.43
CA ASP A 29 3.93 12.34 -22.98
C ASP A 29 2.96 11.24 -22.52
N SER A 30 2.02 10.84 -23.38
CA SER A 30 1.07 9.77 -23.08
C SER A 30 1.74 8.40 -23.01
N TYR A 31 2.68 8.10 -23.90
CA TYR A 31 3.37 6.80 -23.92
C TYR A 31 4.33 6.65 -22.73
N ALA A 32 5.09 7.70 -22.41
CA ALA A 32 5.98 7.71 -21.24
C ALA A 32 5.19 7.57 -19.93
N PHE A 33 4.01 8.18 -19.85
CA PHE A 33 3.13 8.02 -18.68
C PHE A 33 2.48 6.64 -18.62
N GLU A 34 2.11 6.05 -19.75
CA GLU A 34 1.60 4.68 -19.81
C GLU A 34 2.64 3.67 -19.32
N GLU A 35 3.91 3.82 -19.71
CA GLU A 35 5.01 2.98 -19.22
C GLU A 35 5.23 3.15 -17.69
N LEU A 36 5.19 4.38 -17.20
CA LEU A 36 5.23 4.70 -15.76
C LEU A 36 4.11 3.96 -15.03
N MET A 37 2.88 4.06 -15.55
CA MET A 37 1.70 3.43 -14.95
C MET A 37 1.86 1.90 -14.95
N ASN A 38 2.20 1.30 -16.09
CA ASN A 38 2.38 -0.15 -16.21
C ASN A 38 3.46 -0.68 -15.25
N THR A 39 4.51 0.11 -15.01
CA THR A 39 5.60 -0.25 -14.09
C THR A 39 5.18 -0.18 -12.62
N HIS A 40 4.38 0.82 -12.23
CA HIS A 40 4.14 1.15 -10.83
C HIS A 40 2.72 0.86 -10.32
N LEU A 41 1.76 0.58 -11.20
CA LEU A 41 0.33 0.41 -10.86
C LEU A 41 0.13 -0.65 -9.80
N SER A 42 0.74 -1.82 -9.98
CA SER A 42 0.61 -2.94 -9.04
C SER A 42 1.15 -2.61 -7.65
N GLY A 43 2.33 -1.96 -7.56
CA GLY A 43 2.94 -1.55 -6.30
C GLY A 43 2.12 -0.48 -5.57
N VAL A 44 1.67 0.54 -6.30
CA VAL A 44 0.81 1.61 -5.74
C VAL A 44 -0.52 1.03 -5.25
N TYR A 45 -1.15 0.16 -6.02
CA TYR A 45 -2.41 -0.49 -5.64
C TYR A 45 -2.25 -1.33 -4.36
N ARG A 46 -1.23 -2.18 -4.29
CA ARG A 46 -0.95 -2.98 -3.09
C ARG A 46 -0.71 -2.09 -1.86
N LEU A 47 0.06 -1.02 -2.01
CA LEU A 47 0.30 -0.07 -0.94
C LEU A 47 -1.02 0.56 -0.45
N CYS A 48 -1.90 1.01 -1.37
CA CYS A 48 -3.22 1.53 -1.01
C CYS A 48 -4.05 0.48 -0.25
N CYS A 49 -4.12 -0.76 -0.72
CA CYS A 49 -4.83 -1.86 -0.06
C CYS A 49 -4.37 -2.05 1.40
N TRP A 50 -3.05 -2.07 1.61
CA TRP A 50 -2.45 -2.17 2.94
C TRP A 50 -2.86 -1.01 3.85
N LEU A 51 -2.86 0.21 3.32
CA LEU A 51 -3.08 1.42 4.11
C LEU A 51 -4.54 1.63 4.53
N VAL A 52 -5.51 1.43 3.61
CA VAL A 52 -6.91 1.81 3.85
C VAL A 52 -7.84 0.65 4.21
N LYS A 53 -7.45 -0.61 3.99
CA LYS A 53 -8.24 -1.82 4.35
C LYS A 53 -9.67 -1.80 3.77
N ASP A 54 -9.80 -1.24 2.57
CA ASP A 54 -11.03 -1.13 1.79
C ASP A 54 -10.61 -1.25 0.31
N PRO A 55 -10.90 -2.38 -0.36
CA PRO A 55 -10.46 -2.60 -1.74
C PRO A 55 -11.02 -1.56 -2.71
N VAL A 56 -12.27 -1.13 -2.53
CA VAL A 56 -12.91 -0.15 -3.40
C VAL A 56 -12.23 1.22 -3.22
N ALA A 57 -12.03 1.62 -1.97
CA ALA A 57 -11.29 2.86 -1.71
C ALA A 57 -9.83 2.79 -2.17
N ALA A 58 -9.19 1.61 -2.12
CA ALA A 58 -7.84 1.42 -2.61
C ALA A 58 -7.75 1.56 -4.14
N GLU A 59 -8.74 1.08 -4.88
CA GLU A 59 -8.85 1.29 -6.34
C GLU A 59 -8.99 2.79 -6.65
N ASP A 60 -9.93 3.47 -5.99
CA ASP A 60 -10.17 4.92 -6.16
C ASP A 60 -8.90 5.74 -5.83
N LEU A 61 -8.23 5.40 -4.72
CA LEU A 61 -7.00 6.07 -4.32
C LEU A 61 -5.86 5.82 -5.32
N THR A 62 -5.77 4.62 -5.87
CA THR A 62 -4.77 4.31 -6.90
C THR A 62 -4.97 5.17 -8.13
N GLN A 63 -6.23 5.30 -8.59
CA GLN A 63 -6.57 6.18 -9.70
C GLN A 63 -6.22 7.63 -9.38
N GLU A 64 -6.59 8.13 -8.20
CA GLU A 64 -6.26 9.49 -7.77
C GLU A 64 -4.73 9.71 -7.72
N VAL A 65 -3.94 8.73 -7.28
CA VAL A 65 -2.47 8.82 -7.28
C VAL A 65 -1.93 9.04 -8.69
N PHE A 66 -2.38 8.27 -9.67
CA PHE A 66 -1.92 8.43 -11.06
C PHE A 66 -2.46 9.72 -11.70
N LEU A 67 -3.68 10.15 -11.37
CA LEU A 67 -4.19 11.46 -11.81
C LEU A 67 -3.36 12.62 -11.25
N GLN A 68 -3.00 12.58 -9.97
CA GLN A 68 -2.11 13.56 -9.34
C GLN A 68 -0.71 13.50 -9.96
N ALA A 69 -0.19 12.30 -10.21
CA ALA A 69 1.09 12.12 -10.86
C ALA A 69 1.10 12.72 -12.26
N TYR A 70 0.06 12.48 -13.08
CA TYR A 70 -0.06 13.05 -14.41
C TYR A 70 -0.09 14.59 -14.37
N ARG A 71 -0.92 15.17 -13.49
CA ARG A 71 -1.05 16.63 -13.32
C ARG A 71 0.26 17.31 -12.89
N HIS A 72 1.09 16.61 -12.11
CA HIS A 72 2.31 17.15 -11.54
C HIS A 72 3.59 16.60 -12.19
N LEU A 73 3.47 15.81 -13.25
CA LEU A 73 4.62 15.21 -13.92
C LEU A 73 5.55 16.29 -14.48
N GLY A 74 4.99 17.34 -15.08
CA GLY A 74 5.75 18.46 -15.62
C GLY A 74 6.53 19.28 -14.58
N SER A 75 6.20 19.16 -13.29
CA SER A 75 6.94 19.79 -12.19
C SER A 75 7.87 18.83 -11.44
N PHE A 76 7.96 17.58 -11.88
CA PHE A 76 8.85 16.59 -11.30
C PHE A 76 10.31 16.93 -11.63
N ARG A 77 11.09 17.28 -10.60
CA ARG A 77 12.47 17.77 -10.74
C ARG A 77 13.53 16.67 -10.83
N GLY A 78 13.14 15.39 -10.76
CA GLY A 78 14.10 14.26 -10.77
C GLY A 78 14.93 14.12 -9.49
N GLU A 79 14.56 14.82 -8.41
CA GLU A 79 15.29 14.80 -7.12
C GLU A 79 15.10 13.49 -6.32
N SER A 80 14.25 12.58 -6.81
CA SER A 80 14.03 11.24 -6.27
C SER A 80 13.66 10.32 -7.42
N GLN A 81 13.82 8.99 -7.32
CA GLN A 81 13.29 8.12 -8.39
C GLN A 81 11.74 8.17 -8.39
N LEU A 82 11.15 8.03 -9.56
CA LEU A 82 9.72 8.20 -9.82
C LEU A 82 8.81 7.34 -8.92
N GLY A 83 9.17 6.09 -8.67
CA GLY A 83 8.40 5.17 -7.80
C GLY A 83 8.17 5.70 -6.38
N THR A 84 9.16 6.35 -5.76
CA THR A 84 8.98 6.98 -4.43
C THR A 84 8.16 8.22 -4.47
N TRP A 85 8.25 8.99 -5.55
CA TRP A 85 7.36 10.11 -5.70
C TRP A 85 5.90 9.64 -5.76
N LEU A 86 5.62 8.58 -6.52
CA LEU A 86 4.30 7.91 -6.53
C LEU A 86 3.91 7.38 -5.14
N TYR A 87 4.82 6.71 -4.44
CA TYR A 87 4.53 6.16 -3.11
C TYR A 87 4.28 7.29 -2.08
N ARG A 88 4.96 8.43 -2.22
CA ARG A 88 4.70 9.63 -1.41
C ARG A 88 3.28 10.16 -1.66
N ILE A 89 2.85 10.24 -2.92
CA ILE A 89 1.48 10.62 -3.27
C ILE A 89 0.49 9.61 -2.65
N ALA A 90 0.73 8.30 -2.82
CA ALA A 90 -0.13 7.23 -2.30
C ALA A 90 -0.29 7.26 -0.77
N VAL A 91 0.80 7.43 -0.03
CA VAL A 91 0.76 7.57 1.44
C VAL A 91 -0.02 8.82 1.85
N ASN A 92 0.17 9.94 1.15
CA ASN A 92 -0.51 11.19 1.46
C ASN A 92 -2.02 11.12 1.19
N GLU A 93 -2.42 10.55 0.06
CA GLU A 93 -3.84 10.38 -0.28
C GLU A 93 -4.52 9.35 0.63
N SER A 94 -3.86 8.23 0.95
CA SER A 94 -4.35 7.28 1.95
C SER A 94 -4.56 7.93 3.32
N LYS A 95 -3.61 8.77 3.74
CA LYS A 95 -3.71 9.53 5.00
C LYS A 95 -4.87 10.55 4.95
N ARG A 96 -5.08 11.23 3.83
CA ARG A 96 -6.19 12.17 3.62
C ARG A 96 -7.54 11.44 3.71
N TYR A 97 -7.68 10.33 2.98
CA TYR A 97 -8.86 9.47 3.00
C TYR A 97 -9.24 9.07 4.42
N LEU A 98 -8.30 8.47 5.17
CA LEU A 98 -8.56 8.00 6.54
C LEU A 98 -8.92 9.12 7.52
N ARG A 99 -8.34 10.32 7.38
CA ARG A 99 -8.76 11.48 8.20
C ARG A 99 -10.19 11.90 7.86
N SER A 100 -10.52 11.99 6.58
CA SER A 100 -11.87 12.39 6.13
C SER A 100 -12.93 11.38 6.56
N TRP A 101 -12.61 10.09 6.48
CA TRP A 101 -13.48 9.01 6.92
C TRP A 101 -13.72 9.05 8.43
N SER A 102 -12.67 9.29 9.21
CA SER A 102 -12.78 9.43 10.68
C SER A 102 -13.68 10.60 11.07
N VAL A 103 -13.57 11.73 10.37
CA VAL A 103 -14.42 12.91 10.57
C VAL A 103 -15.88 12.60 10.19
N ARG A 104 -16.12 11.95 9.05
CA ARG A 104 -17.47 11.50 8.64
C ARG A 104 -18.06 10.56 9.68
N LYS A 105 -17.28 9.59 10.19
CA LYS A 105 -17.75 8.68 11.24
C LYS A 105 -18.19 9.43 12.49
N LEU A 106 -17.43 10.44 12.92
CA LEU A 106 -17.78 11.26 14.09
C LEU A 106 -19.06 12.10 13.87
N LEU A 107 -19.27 12.61 12.64
CA LEU A 107 -20.40 13.48 12.32
C LEU A 107 -21.70 12.71 12.07
N TYR A 108 -21.61 11.50 11.51
CA TYR A 108 -22.78 10.70 11.12
C TYR A 108 -23.14 9.58 12.12
N PHE A 109 -22.23 9.20 13.04
CA PHE A 109 -22.48 8.16 14.03
C PHE A 109 -22.28 8.68 15.47
N SER A 110 -23.39 8.85 16.19
CA SER A 110 -23.42 8.85 17.67
C SER A 110 -22.86 7.51 18.19
N PRO A 111 -22.21 7.42 19.38
CA PRO A 111 -21.35 6.29 19.74
C PRO A 111 -22.17 5.05 20.13
N SER A 112 -22.76 4.38 19.16
CA SER A 112 -23.07 2.96 19.24
C SER A 112 -21.92 2.21 18.59
N HIS A 113 -21.29 1.31 19.34
CA HIS A 113 -20.24 0.41 18.90
C HIS A 113 -20.67 -0.39 17.66
N THR A 114 -20.41 0.14 16.46
CA THR A 114 -20.49 -0.64 15.23
C THR A 114 -19.09 -1.09 14.88
N THR A 115 -18.74 -2.27 15.38
CA THR A 115 -17.68 -3.12 14.85
C THR A 115 -18.11 -3.45 13.43
N PHE A 116 -17.42 -2.89 12.43
CA PHE A 116 -17.62 -3.34 11.05
C PHE A 116 -17.04 -4.74 10.96
N GLU A 117 -17.90 -5.73 10.73
CA GLU A 117 -17.50 -7.04 10.25
C GLU A 117 -16.77 -6.84 8.92
N THR A 118 -15.51 -7.23 8.92
CA THR A 118 -14.59 -7.17 7.79
C THR A 118 -15.01 -8.16 6.71
N ALA A 119 -15.34 -7.66 5.53
CA ALA A 119 -15.30 -8.45 4.31
C ALA A 119 -13.82 -8.78 4.00
N SER A 120 -13.51 -10.08 4.00
CA SER A 120 -12.21 -10.61 3.59
C SER A 120 -11.88 -10.17 2.17
N GLY A 121 -10.71 -9.54 1.98
CA GLY A 121 -10.07 -9.39 0.66
C GLY A 121 -9.69 -10.76 0.07
N PRO A 122 -9.25 -10.81 -1.20
CA PRO A 122 -9.15 -12.05 -1.97
C PRO A 122 -8.26 -13.06 -1.25
N ALA A 123 -8.87 -14.19 -0.87
CA ALA A 123 -8.23 -15.27 -0.16
C ALA A 123 -7.25 -16.00 -1.09
N LEU A 124 -5.96 -15.93 -0.78
CA LEU A 124 -5.01 -16.96 -1.21
C LEU A 124 -5.17 -18.14 -0.25
N SER A 125 -5.62 -19.26 -0.80
CA SER A 125 -5.83 -20.55 -0.14
C SER A 125 -4.51 -21.23 0.17
N ASP A 126 -4.25 -21.54 1.44
CA ASP A 126 -3.44 -22.66 1.92
C ASP A 126 -3.69 -22.78 3.44
N GLU A 127 -4.34 -23.86 3.88
CA GLU A 127 -5.16 -23.86 5.11
C GLU A 127 -4.41 -23.98 6.45
N GLU A 128 -3.09 -24.20 6.46
CA GLU A 128 -2.28 -24.16 7.69
C GLU A 128 -1.37 -22.92 7.76
N ASN A 129 -0.71 -22.58 6.65
CA ASN A 129 0.14 -21.37 6.55
C ASN A 129 -0.67 -20.07 6.36
N GLY A 130 -1.87 -20.19 5.80
CA GLY A 130 -2.80 -19.09 5.60
C GLY A 130 -3.36 -18.53 6.91
N SER A 131 -3.36 -19.30 7.99
CA SER A 131 -3.78 -18.81 9.31
C SER A 131 -2.78 -17.77 9.86
N ALA A 132 -1.48 -18.11 9.87
CA ALA A 132 -0.43 -17.23 10.39
C ALA A 132 -0.25 -15.97 9.53
N LEU A 133 -0.29 -16.09 8.21
CA LEU A 133 -0.20 -14.93 7.30
C LEU A 133 -1.42 -14.01 7.42
N LYS A 134 -2.65 -14.55 7.44
CA LYS A 134 -3.87 -13.75 7.66
C LYS A 134 -3.87 -13.11 9.04
N GLN A 135 -3.32 -13.78 10.04
CA GLN A 135 -3.17 -13.23 11.37
C GLN A 135 -2.18 -12.06 11.39
N LEU A 136 -1.01 -12.20 10.77
CA LEU A 136 -0.04 -11.11 10.65
C LEU A 136 -0.64 -9.91 9.90
N GLU A 137 -1.32 -10.16 8.79
CA GLU A 137 -2.03 -9.12 8.02
C GLU A 137 -3.06 -8.38 8.89
N ARG A 138 -3.88 -9.11 9.65
CA ARG A 138 -4.81 -8.52 10.63
C ARG A 138 -4.10 -7.66 11.67
N LEU A 139 -3.02 -8.16 12.25
CA LEU A 139 -2.23 -7.45 13.25
C LEU A 139 -1.66 -6.15 12.68
N VAL A 140 -1.06 -6.19 11.48
CA VAL A 140 -0.54 -5.02 10.77
C VAL A 140 -1.66 -4.01 10.48
N HIS A 141 -2.82 -4.46 10.00
CA HIS A 141 -3.95 -3.58 9.74
C HIS A 141 -4.50 -2.90 10.99
N SER A 142 -4.35 -3.52 12.16
CA SER A 142 -4.80 -2.97 13.43
C SER A 142 -3.85 -1.92 14.00
N LEU A 143 -2.63 -1.78 13.46
CA LEU A 143 -1.68 -0.76 13.89
C LEU A 143 -2.18 0.66 13.56
N PRO A 144 -1.82 1.66 14.39
CA PRO A 144 -1.99 3.06 14.02
C PRO A 144 -1.34 3.35 12.67
N PHE A 145 -1.96 4.17 11.83
CA PHE A 145 -1.50 4.46 10.47
C PHE A 145 0.01 4.78 10.38
N ARG A 146 0.53 5.56 11.33
CA ARG A 146 1.95 5.93 11.37
C ARG A 146 2.90 4.74 11.51
N HIS A 147 2.48 3.69 12.22
CA HIS A 147 3.24 2.44 12.38
C HIS A 147 2.95 1.49 11.22
N LYS A 148 1.70 1.41 10.76
CA LYS A 148 1.33 0.58 9.61
C LYS A 148 2.12 0.96 8.36
N GLN A 149 2.14 2.25 7.99
CA GLN A 149 2.82 2.71 6.78
C GLN A 149 4.31 2.36 6.77
N ILE A 150 5.00 2.39 7.93
CA ILE A 150 6.44 2.10 7.97
C ILE A 150 6.71 0.60 7.87
N ILE A 151 5.85 -0.24 8.46
CA ILE A 151 5.93 -1.70 8.33
C ILE A 151 5.68 -2.10 6.88
N VAL A 152 4.65 -1.55 6.25
CA VAL A 152 4.29 -1.85 4.86
C VAL A 152 5.42 -1.45 3.91
N LEU A 153 5.90 -0.21 4.02
CA LEU A 153 6.99 0.26 3.15
C LEU A 153 8.30 -0.53 3.33
N TYR A 154 8.62 -0.96 4.56
CA TYR A 154 9.87 -1.66 4.83
C TYR A 154 9.81 -3.16 4.48
N TYR A 155 8.74 -3.86 4.85
CA TYR A 155 8.69 -5.33 4.72
C TYR A 155 7.93 -5.82 3.50
N TYR A 156 6.88 -5.12 3.09
CA TYR A 156 6.02 -5.56 1.99
C TYR A 156 6.44 -4.93 0.67
N GLU A 157 6.96 -3.70 0.71
CA GLU A 157 7.53 -3.02 -0.45
C GLU A 157 9.07 -3.08 -0.48
N GLU A 158 9.70 -3.70 0.52
CA GLU A 158 11.15 -3.96 0.59
C GLU A 158 12.03 -2.71 0.37
N LEU A 159 11.55 -1.54 0.81
CA LEU A 159 12.25 -0.28 0.59
C LEU A 159 13.32 -0.02 1.64
N SER A 160 14.42 0.61 1.19
CA SER A 160 15.49 1.04 2.10
C SER A 160 15.03 2.16 3.04
N ALA A 161 15.71 2.33 4.16
CA ALA A 161 15.37 3.36 5.15
C ALA A 161 15.50 4.77 4.56
N GLU A 162 16.45 5.00 3.65
CA GLU A 162 16.64 6.24 2.89
C GLU A 162 15.43 6.53 2.01
N ARG A 163 14.94 5.51 1.30
CA ARG A 163 13.80 5.65 0.42
C ARG A 163 12.51 5.92 1.20
N ILE A 164 12.34 5.25 2.33
CA ILE A 164 11.21 5.51 3.25
C ILE A 164 11.31 6.92 3.84
N ALA A 165 12.52 7.38 4.18
CA ALA A 165 12.76 8.72 4.67
C ALA A 165 12.30 9.78 3.66
N GLU A 166 12.60 9.56 2.38
CA GLU A 166 12.07 10.37 1.29
C GLU A 166 10.53 10.27 1.21
N ILE A 167 9.96 9.07 1.12
CA ILE A 167 8.49 8.89 0.98
C ILE A 167 7.73 9.59 2.10
N LEU A 168 8.20 9.44 3.35
CA LEU A 168 7.53 9.94 4.55
C LEU A 168 7.96 11.35 4.98
N ASP A 169 8.83 12.00 4.20
CA ASP A 169 9.40 13.33 4.47
C ASP A 169 9.96 13.45 5.90
N MET A 170 10.97 12.64 6.19
CA MET A 170 11.56 12.54 7.52
C MET A 170 13.04 12.17 7.47
N LYS A 171 13.75 12.32 8.59
CA LYS A 171 15.16 11.88 8.70
C LYS A 171 15.26 10.35 8.75
N VAL A 172 16.29 9.77 8.14
CA VAL A 172 16.59 8.32 8.19
C VAL A 172 16.64 7.78 9.63
N GLY A 173 17.29 8.48 10.56
CA GLY A 173 17.29 8.08 11.97
C GLY A 173 15.90 7.98 12.61
N ALA A 174 14.96 8.83 12.18
CA ALA A 174 13.58 8.76 12.62
C ALA A 174 12.83 7.57 11.99
N VAL A 175 13.25 7.08 10.81
CA VAL A 175 12.71 5.86 10.18
C VAL A 175 13.02 4.67 11.07
N TYR A 176 14.29 4.47 11.44
CA TYR A 176 14.69 3.38 12.36
C TYR A 176 13.96 3.46 13.71
N THR A 177 13.89 4.65 14.29
CA THR A 177 13.18 4.86 15.57
C THR A 177 11.69 4.49 15.45
N ARG A 178 11.05 4.88 14.34
CA ARG A 178 9.62 4.59 14.11
C ARG A 178 9.40 3.12 13.76
N LEU A 179 10.33 2.49 13.03
CA LEU A 179 10.29 1.07 12.71
C LEU A 179 10.41 0.22 13.97
N HIS A 180 11.34 0.55 14.86
CA HIS A 180 11.46 -0.06 16.18
C HIS A 180 10.15 0.05 16.97
N ARG A 181 9.58 1.25 17.09
CA ARG A 181 8.30 1.46 17.78
C ARG A 181 7.13 0.72 17.12
N ALA A 182 7.14 0.60 15.80
CA ALA A 182 6.12 -0.16 15.07
C ALA A 182 6.22 -1.67 15.33
N ARG A 183 7.45 -2.22 15.39
CA ARG A 183 7.69 -3.62 15.77
C ARG A 183 7.24 -3.90 17.20
N GLU A 184 7.57 -3.03 18.15
CA GLU A 184 7.11 -3.16 19.54
C GLU A 184 5.58 -3.11 19.66
N ALA A 185 4.93 -2.22 18.89
CA ALA A 185 3.47 -2.16 18.84
C ALA A 185 2.87 -3.44 18.23
N LEU A 186 3.49 -4.02 17.21
CA LEU A 186 3.06 -5.26 16.58
C LEU A 186 3.21 -6.45 17.53
N LYS A 187 4.35 -6.54 18.22
CA LYS A 187 4.63 -7.52 19.28
C LYS A 187 3.59 -7.46 20.39
N LYS A 188 3.31 -6.26 20.91
CA LYS A 188 2.30 -6.06 21.95
C LYS A 188 0.93 -6.61 21.51
N LYS A 189 0.51 -6.32 20.29
CA LYS A 189 -0.77 -6.81 19.77
C LYS A 189 -0.81 -8.32 19.57
N ALA A 190 0.28 -8.91 19.10
CA ALA A 190 0.36 -10.36 18.95
C ALA A 190 0.24 -11.08 20.31
N LEU A 191 0.87 -10.54 21.35
CA LEU A 191 0.75 -11.06 22.72
C LEU A 191 -0.67 -10.91 23.28
N GLU A 192 -1.34 -9.78 23.00
CA GLU A 192 -2.76 -9.56 23.37
C GLU A 192 -3.70 -10.56 22.69
N GLU A 193 -3.40 -11.00 21.46
CA GLU A 193 -4.15 -12.03 20.72
C GLU A 193 -3.72 -13.47 21.09
N GLY A 194 -2.88 -13.66 22.11
CA GLY A 194 -2.45 -15.00 22.57
C GLY A 194 -1.56 -15.75 21.59
N THR A 195 -0.86 -15.02 20.71
CA THR A 195 -0.04 -15.60 19.64
C THR A 195 1.42 -15.67 20.08
N GLU A 196 2.10 -16.78 19.78
CA GLU A 196 3.55 -16.85 19.95
C GLU A 196 4.22 -15.85 19.01
N TRP A 197 4.86 -14.84 19.60
CA TRP A 197 5.61 -13.86 18.84
C TRP A 197 7.00 -14.41 18.50
N ILE A 198 7.12 -15.05 17.34
CA ILE A 198 8.41 -15.49 16.80
C ILE A 198 8.87 -14.42 15.79
N TRP A 199 9.61 -13.44 16.29
CA TRP A 199 10.34 -12.51 15.44
C TRP A 199 11.82 -12.78 15.65
N THR A 200 12.41 -13.54 14.74
CA THR A 200 13.86 -13.72 14.68
C THR A 200 14.41 -12.71 13.68
N ASN A 201 15.09 -11.69 14.18
CA ASN A 201 15.93 -10.83 13.35
C ASN A 201 17.29 -10.72 14.00
N ASP A 202 18.25 -11.41 13.39
CA ASP A 202 19.58 -10.85 13.20
C ASP A 202 19.50 -9.64 12.24
#